data_AF-A0A6I3MW22-F1
#
_entry.id   AF-A0A6I3MW22-F1
#
_cell.length_a   1.000
_cell.length_b   1.000
_cell.length_c   1.000
_cell.angle_alpha   90.00
_cell.angle_beta   90.00
_cell.angle_gamma   90.00
#
_symmetry.space_group_name_H-M   'P 1'
#
loop_
_entity.id
_entity.type
_entity.pdbx_description
1 polymer ?
#
loop_
_entity_poly.entity_id
_entity_poly.type
_entity_poly.pdbx_seq_one_letter_code
_entity_poly.pdbx_strand_id
1 'polypeptide(L)'
;GLAPMVDMPENELLKKVIKETYERNAVVGAVCHGPVSLLNVKLSNGTYLVNGKNITSFTDEEERGYAIADVPFLLETALTKQGAKFHAAAVWSDHSIADGNLVTGQNPASAKGVAEKMIVILESAAK
;
A
#
# COMPACT_ATOMS: atom_id res chain seq x y z
N GLY A 1 -2.74 9.29 -6.60
CA GLY A 1 -2.93 9.64 -8.02
C GLY A 1 -3.48 8.41 -8.71
N LEU A 2 -4.44 8.56 -9.62
CA LEU A 2 -5.33 7.48 -10.05
C LEU A 2 -4.71 6.48 -11.05
N ALA A 3 -3.75 6.93 -11.87
CA ALA A 3 -3.18 6.12 -12.96
C ALA A 3 -2.74 4.68 -12.58
N PRO A 4 -2.11 4.43 -11.41
CA PRO A 4 -1.76 3.08 -10.96
C PRO A 4 -2.91 2.08 -10.94
N MET A 5 -4.16 2.53 -10.77
CA MET A 5 -5.33 1.67 -10.70
C MET A 5 -5.61 0.93 -12.03
N VAL A 6 -5.06 1.42 -13.15
CA VAL A 6 -5.36 0.90 -14.49
C VAL A 6 -4.46 -0.29 -14.86
N ASP A 7 -3.17 -0.23 -14.54
CA ASP A 7 -2.17 -1.16 -15.07
C ASP A 7 -1.37 -1.92 -14.01
N MET A 8 -1.25 -1.39 -12.79
CA MET A 8 -0.45 -2.03 -11.73
C MET A 8 -1.10 -3.24 -11.03
N PRO A 9 -2.44 -3.45 -10.96
CA PRO A 9 -3.02 -4.61 -10.27
C PRO A 9 -2.56 -5.97 -10.81
N GLU A 10 -2.36 -6.07 -12.13
CA GLU A 10 -2.06 -7.33 -12.83
C GLU A 10 -0.65 -7.34 -13.48
N ASN A 11 0.20 -6.34 -13.19
CA ASN A 11 1.54 -6.27 -13.78
C ASN A 11 2.49 -7.28 -13.14
N GLU A 12 2.76 -8.39 -13.82
CA GLU A 12 3.61 -9.49 -13.34
C GLU A 12 5.03 -9.07 -12.91
N LEU A 13 5.67 -8.19 -13.69
CA LEU A 13 7.02 -7.70 -13.35
C LEU A 13 7.00 -6.91 -12.04
N LEU A 14 5.99 -6.06 -11.85
CA LEU A 14 5.80 -5.32 -10.62
C LEU A 14 5.57 -6.27 -9.43
N LYS A 15 4.74 -7.31 -9.58
CA LYS A 15 4.52 -8.29 -8.50
C LYS A 15 5.79 -9.02 -8.13
N LYS A 16 6.58 -9.42 -9.12
CA LYS A 16 7.89 -10.05 -8.92
C LYS A 16 8.84 -9.12 -8.16
N VAL A 17 8.99 -7.86 -8.59
CA VAL A 17 9.89 -6.89 -7.95
C VAL A 17 9.49 -6.60 -6.51
N ILE A 18 8.19 -6.41 -6.24
CA ILE A 18 7.70 -6.18 -4.87
C ILE A 18 7.94 -7.40 -4.00
N LYS A 19 7.61 -8.60 -4.49
CA LYS A 19 7.86 -9.87 -3.78
C LYS A 19 9.34 -10.00 -3.41
N GLU A 20 10.23 -9.92 -4.40
CA GLU A 20 11.68 -10.10 -4.18
C GLU A 20 12.24 -9.03 -3.23
N THR A 21 11.75 -7.79 -3.33
CA THR A 21 12.16 -6.69 -2.43
C THR A 21 11.71 -6.95 -1.00
N TYR A 22 10.47 -7.36 -0.81
CA TYR A 22 9.94 -7.64 0.53
C TYR A 22 10.60 -8.88 1.16
N GLU A 23 10.78 -9.96 0.39
CA GLU A 23 11.35 -11.22 0.89
C GLU A 23 12.85 -11.13 1.23
N ARG A 24 13.59 -10.21 0.60
CA ARG A 24 14.98 -9.89 1.01
C ARG A 24 15.05 -8.92 2.21
N ASN A 25 13.94 -8.71 2.90
CA ASN A 25 13.82 -7.84 4.07
C ASN A 25 14.14 -6.35 3.79
N ALA A 26 13.91 -5.88 2.56
CA ALA A 26 14.03 -4.47 2.22
C ALA A 26 12.69 -3.73 2.40
N VAL A 27 12.76 -2.41 2.61
CA VAL A 27 11.58 -1.57 2.80
C VAL A 27 10.76 -1.43 1.50
N VAL A 28 9.44 -1.52 1.61
CA VAL A 28 8.47 -1.27 0.53
C VAL A 28 7.53 -0.16 0.98
N GLY A 29 7.44 0.92 0.21
CA GLY A 29 6.60 2.08 0.49
C GLY A 29 5.56 2.33 -0.58
N ALA A 30 4.34 2.67 -0.18
CA ALA A 30 3.28 3.08 -1.11
C ALA A 30 2.31 4.09 -0.47
N VAL A 31 1.75 5.03 -1.23
CA VAL A 31 0.86 6.07 -0.71
C VAL A 31 -0.30 6.35 -1.65
N CYS A 32 -1.46 6.77 -1.11
CA CYS A 32 -2.67 7.10 -1.87
C CYS A 32 -3.18 5.87 -2.63
N HIS A 33 -3.23 5.89 -3.96
CA HIS A 33 -3.56 4.72 -4.78
C HIS A 33 -2.37 3.80 -5.04
N GLY A 34 -1.14 4.20 -4.69
CA GLY A 34 0.06 3.37 -4.85
C GLY A 34 -0.04 1.96 -4.24
N PRO A 35 -0.72 1.76 -3.09
CA PRO A 35 -0.95 0.43 -2.52
C PRO A 35 -1.70 -0.55 -3.44
N VAL A 36 -2.32 -0.10 -4.54
CA VAL A 36 -2.85 -1.00 -5.58
C VAL A 36 -1.79 -1.93 -6.15
N SER A 37 -0.53 -1.50 -6.19
CA SER A 37 0.60 -2.32 -6.61
C SER A 37 0.80 -3.55 -5.71
N LEU A 38 0.31 -3.53 -4.47
CA LEU A 38 0.41 -4.63 -3.51
C LEU A 38 -0.64 -5.72 -3.72
N LEU A 39 -1.72 -5.45 -4.46
CA LEU A 39 -2.70 -6.47 -4.81
C LEU A 39 -2.04 -7.61 -5.58
N ASN A 40 -2.45 -8.84 -5.31
CA ASN A 40 -2.00 -10.05 -6.00
C ASN A 40 -0.51 -10.38 -5.82
N VAL A 41 0.24 -9.63 -5.01
CA VAL A 41 1.62 -10.01 -4.67
C VAL A 41 1.57 -11.24 -3.76
N LYS A 42 1.89 -12.41 -4.31
CA LYS A 42 2.00 -13.68 -3.57
C LYS A 42 3.45 -13.92 -3.14
N LEU A 43 3.65 -14.13 -1.85
CA LEU A 43 4.93 -14.52 -1.29
C LEU A 43 5.25 -15.98 -1.61
N SER A 44 6.50 -16.40 -1.37
CA SER A 44 7.00 -17.76 -1.63
C SER A 44 6.32 -18.82 -0.77
N ASN A 45 5.71 -18.44 0.35
CA ASN A 45 4.85 -19.29 1.17
C ASN A 45 3.40 -19.44 0.64
N GLY A 46 3.08 -18.81 -0.50
CA GLY A 46 1.76 -18.86 -1.13
C GLY A 46 0.73 -17.85 -0.61
N THR A 47 1.02 -17.08 0.45
CA THR A 47 0.10 -16.08 0.99
C THR A 47 0.23 -14.74 0.27
N TYR A 48 -0.84 -13.94 0.22
CA TYR A 48 -0.73 -12.54 -0.20
C TYR A 48 0.15 -11.74 0.76
N LEU A 49 0.98 -10.84 0.22
CA LEU A 49 1.87 -9.98 1.00
C LEU A 49 1.10 -9.19 2.08
N VAL A 50 -0.09 -8.71 1.73
CA VAL A 50 -0.93 -7.90 2.63
C VAL A 50 -1.72 -8.72 3.65
N ASN A 51 -1.73 -10.06 3.54
CA ASN A 51 -2.51 -10.90 4.45
C ASN A 51 -2.04 -10.76 5.90
N GLY A 52 -2.93 -10.29 6.78
CA GLY A 52 -2.67 -10.05 8.19
C GLY A 52 -1.88 -8.78 8.51
N LYS A 53 -1.49 -7.99 7.50
CA LYS A 53 -0.70 -6.75 7.66
C LYS A 53 -1.58 -5.55 7.99
N ASN A 54 -1.09 -4.69 8.89
CA ASN A 54 -1.69 -3.39 9.16
C ASN A 54 -1.29 -2.42 8.04
N ILE A 55 -2.28 -1.92 7.29
CA ILE A 55 -2.03 -0.99 6.18
C ILE A 55 -3.09 0.09 6.13
N THR A 56 -2.80 1.10 5.32
CA THR A 56 -3.78 2.09 4.85
C THR A 56 -3.58 2.34 3.35
N SER A 57 -4.54 2.99 2.70
CA SER A 57 -4.48 3.46 1.32
C SER A 57 -5.55 4.52 1.12
N PHE A 58 -5.73 5.02 -0.11
CA PHE A 58 -6.86 5.88 -0.40
C PHE A 58 -8.15 5.14 -0.04
N THR A 59 -8.99 5.78 0.80
CA THR A 59 -10.13 5.10 1.41
C THR A 59 -11.31 5.03 0.45
N ASP A 60 -12.21 4.10 0.70
CA ASP A 60 -13.48 4.02 -0.04
C ASP A 60 -14.32 5.30 0.13
N GLU A 61 -14.21 5.97 1.29
CA GLU A 61 -14.86 7.26 1.57
C GLU A 61 -14.23 8.41 0.76
N GLU A 62 -12.90 8.48 0.71
CA GLU A 62 -12.17 9.43 -0.12
C GLU A 62 -12.51 9.25 -1.60
N GLU A 63 -12.59 8.01 -2.08
CA GLU A 63 -12.92 7.71 -3.47
C GLU A 63 -14.33 8.14 -3.86
N ARG A 64 -15.34 7.92 -2.99
CA ARG A 64 -16.71 8.37 -3.20
C ARG A 64 -16.82 9.90 -3.32
N GLY A 65 -15.98 10.63 -2.60
CA GLY A 65 -15.92 12.09 -2.64
C GLY A 65 -15.01 12.68 -3.73
N TYR A 66 -14.32 11.85 -4.49
CA TYR A 66 -13.28 12.28 -5.43
C TYR A 66 -13.52 11.79 -6.86
N ALA A 67 -13.34 10.48 -7.11
CA ALA A 67 -13.22 9.95 -8.48
C ALA A 67 -13.74 8.52 -8.64
N ILE A 68 -14.77 8.12 -7.87
CA ILE A 68 -15.34 6.77 -7.93
C ILE A 68 -15.76 6.29 -9.33
N ALA A 69 -16.14 7.21 -10.22
CA ALA A 69 -16.48 6.89 -11.61
C ALA A 69 -15.27 6.57 -12.49
N ASP A 70 -14.07 6.96 -12.06
CA ASP A 70 -12.82 6.86 -12.82
C ASP A 70 -11.95 5.66 -12.40
N VAL A 71 -12.37 4.91 -11.38
CA VAL A 71 -11.65 3.72 -10.89
C VAL A 71 -12.42 2.42 -11.19
N PRO A 72 -11.72 1.33 -11.55
CA PRO A 72 -12.35 0.05 -11.88
C PRO A 72 -12.88 -0.69 -10.64
N PHE A 73 -12.38 -0.34 -9.46
CA PHE A 73 -12.77 -0.91 -8.18
C PHE A 73 -12.32 0.00 -7.03
N LEU A 74 -12.85 -0.27 -5.84
CA LEU A 74 -12.48 0.41 -4.59
C LEU A 74 -11.24 -0.25 -3.96
N LEU A 75 -10.17 0.53 -3.78
CA LEU A 75 -8.86 0.03 -3.38
C LEU A 75 -8.82 -0.56 -1.96
N GLU A 76 -9.38 0.14 -0.97
CA GLU A 76 -9.47 -0.34 0.41
C GLU A 76 -10.24 -1.67 0.48
N THR A 77 -11.40 -1.73 -0.18
CA THR A 77 -12.18 -2.97 -0.29
C THR A 77 -11.35 -4.12 -0.91
N ALA A 78 -10.61 -3.85 -1.99
CA ALA A 78 -9.83 -4.88 -2.68
C ALA A 78 -8.67 -5.42 -1.83
N LEU A 79 -7.95 -4.53 -1.13
CA LEU A 79 -6.86 -4.92 -0.23
C LEU A 79 -7.38 -5.71 0.98
N THR A 80 -8.50 -5.30 1.56
CA THR A 80 -9.14 -6.00 2.68
C THR A 80 -9.57 -7.41 2.31
N LYS A 81 -10.06 -7.62 1.07
CA LYS A 81 -10.38 -8.97 0.54
C LYS A 81 -9.16 -9.89 0.45
N GLN A 82 -7.94 -9.35 0.38
CA GLN A 82 -6.69 -10.13 0.42
C GLN A 82 -6.14 -10.33 1.84
N GLY A 83 -6.92 -9.97 2.86
CA GLY A 83 -6.61 -10.21 4.27
C GLY A 83 -5.90 -9.04 4.95
N ALA A 84 -5.81 -7.87 4.32
CA ALA A 84 -5.27 -6.67 4.95
C ALA A 84 -6.10 -6.25 6.16
N LYS A 85 -5.42 -5.83 7.24
CA LYS A 85 -6.01 -5.15 8.39
C LYS A 85 -5.97 -3.64 8.10
N PHE A 86 -7.06 -3.13 7.54
CA PHE A 86 -7.14 -1.75 7.08
C PHE A 86 -7.39 -0.78 8.24
N HIS A 87 -6.73 0.38 8.19
CA HIS A 87 -6.94 1.48 9.12
C HIS A 87 -7.12 2.78 8.35
N ALA A 88 -8.13 3.55 8.72
CA ALA A 88 -8.44 4.85 8.16
C ALA A 88 -8.35 5.93 9.23
N ALA A 89 -7.84 7.10 8.84
CA ALA A 89 -8.07 8.35 9.54
C ALA A 89 -9.12 9.19 8.79
N ALA A 90 -9.40 10.38 9.31
CA ALA A 90 -10.29 11.33 8.64
C ALA A 90 -9.87 11.57 7.19
N VAL A 91 -10.85 11.70 6.31
CA VAL A 91 -10.66 11.98 4.88
C VAL A 91 -9.68 13.15 4.69
N TRP A 92 -8.68 12.97 3.82
CA TRP A 92 -7.63 13.95 3.52
C TRP A 92 -6.67 14.30 4.67
N SER A 93 -6.74 13.61 5.81
CA SER A 93 -5.76 13.77 6.90
C SER A 93 -4.49 12.95 6.66
N ASP A 94 -3.36 13.37 7.24
CA ASP A 94 -2.15 12.55 7.26
C ASP A 94 -2.39 11.28 8.09
N HIS A 95 -2.22 10.15 7.44
CA HIS A 95 -2.21 8.84 8.06
C HIS A 95 -1.26 7.90 7.33
N SER A 96 -0.24 7.42 8.02
CA SER A 96 0.74 6.48 7.48
C SER A 96 1.14 5.44 8.51
N ILE A 97 1.30 4.20 8.07
CA ILE A 97 1.51 3.02 8.91
C ILE A 97 2.78 2.31 8.45
N ALA A 98 3.59 1.85 9.40
CA ALA A 98 4.65 0.88 9.17
C ALA A 98 4.31 -0.43 9.88
N ASP A 99 4.27 -1.53 9.13
CA ASP A 99 4.14 -2.91 9.64
C ASP A 99 5.37 -3.71 9.20
N GLY A 100 6.38 -3.75 10.07
CA GLY A 100 7.72 -4.22 9.71
C GLY A 100 8.29 -3.38 8.57
N ASN A 101 8.62 -4.03 7.45
CA ASN A 101 9.22 -3.38 6.27
C ASN A 101 8.19 -2.89 5.24
N LEU A 102 6.89 -3.01 5.51
CA LEU A 102 5.85 -2.45 4.65
C LEU A 102 5.36 -1.12 5.23
N VAL A 103 5.48 -0.04 4.44
CA VAL A 103 5.02 1.30 4.81
C VAL A 103 3.93 1.74 3.84
N THR A 104 2.78 2.13 4.38
CA THR A 104 1.64 2.59 3.57
C THR A 104 1.10 3.92 4.06
N GLY A 105 0.52 4.72 3.15
CA GLY A 105 -0.06 6.02 3.47
C GLY A 105 -1.41 6.24 2.78
N GLN A 106 -2.35 6.83 3.51
CA GLN A 106 -3.75 6.98 3.10
C GLN A 106 -3.91 7.85 1.85
N ASN A 107 -3.38 9.08 1.85
CA ASN A 107 -3.64 10.05 0.80
C ASN A 107 -2.40 10.95 0.58
N PRO A 108 -2.44 11.99 -0.27
CA PRO A 108 -1.27 12.85 -0.51
C PRO A 108 -0.69 13.50 0.75
N ALA A 109 -1.51 13.80 1.77
CA ALA A 109 -1.02 14.37 3.02
C ALA A 109 -0.09 13.40 3.77
N SER A 110 -0.28 12.09 3.56
CA SER A 110 0.52 11.02 4.17
C SER A 110 1.90 10.81 3.53
N ALA A 111 2.21 11.45 2.39
CA ALA A 111 3.44 11.18 1.64
C ALA A 111 4.71 11.45 2.47
N LYS A 112 4.71 12.54 3.25
CA LYS A 112 5.81 12.87 4.15
C LYS A 112 5.98 11.78 5.23
N GLY A 113 4.90 11.39 5.89
CA GLY A 113 4.93 10.38 6.95
C GLY A 113 5.35 8.99 6.46
N VAL A 114 5.03 8.64 5.21
CA VAL A 114 5.56 7.41 4.57
C VAL A 114 7.08 7.51 4.41
N ALA A 115 7.59 8.60 3.84
CA ALA A 115 9.02 8.78 3.63
C ALA A 115 9.82 8.76 4.95
N GLU A 116 9.36 9.47 5.98
CA GLU A 116 10.00 9.51 7.30
C GLU A 116 10.08 8.12 7.93
N LYS A 117 9.00 7.33 7.88
CA LYS A 117 8.99 5.95 8.39
C LYS A 117 9.95 5.04 7.62
N MET A 118 10.02 5.18 6.29
CA MET A 118 10.97 4.41 5.48
C MET A 118 12.43 4.75 5.83
N ILE A 119 12.75 6.03 6.04
CA ILE A 119 14.09 6.47 6.45
C ILE A 119 14.48 5.83 7.79
N VAL A 120 13.59 5.86 8.79
CA VAL A 120 13.85 5.24 10.10
C VAL A 120 14.15 3.74 9.98
N ILE A 121 13.41 3.02 9.14
CA ILE A 121 13.64 1.58 8.89
C ILE A 121 15.02 1.36 8.25
N LEU A 122 15.37 2.14 7.23
CA LEU A 122 16.64 2.04 6.51
C LEU A 122 17.84 2.34 7.41
N GLU A 123 17.76 3.37 8.25
CA GLU A 123 18.84 3.74 9.18
C GLU A 123 19.01 2.73 10.31
N SER A 124 17.92 2.06 10.72
CA SER A 124 17.97 1.03 11.76
C SER A 124 18.60 -0.27 11.27
N ALA A 125 18.48 -0.59 9.97
CA ALA A 125 19.08 -1.78 9.36
C ALA A 125 20.58 -1.62 9.06
N ALA A 126 21.11 -0.39 9.07
CA ALA A 126 22.52 -0.09 8.82
C ALA A 126 23.40 -0.17 10.08
N LYS A 127 22.80 -0.41 11.25
CA LYS A 127 23.48 -0.59 12.54
C LYS A 127 23.59 -2.07 12.87
#